data_AF-A0A2A5XG65-F1
#
_entry.id   AF-A0A2A5XG65-F1
#
_cell.length_a   1.000
_cell.length_b   1.000
_cell.length_c   1.000
_cell.angle_alpha   90.00
_cell.angle_beta   90.00
_cell.angle_gamma   90.00
#
_symmetry.space_group_name_H-M   'P 1'
#
loop_
_entity.id
_entity.type
_entity.pdbx_description
1 polymer ?
#
loop_
_entity_poly.entity_id
_entity_poly.type
_entity_poly.pdbx_seq_one_letter_code
_entity_poly.pdbx_strand_id
1 'polypeptide(L)'
;MNTSNQTPYHLFCFVYLGFAQLSNKDFIEKEIDEIQKKIAVWMNLNPSNILEFNKIMDETINWYQSIKENERLESVLEIARSMNAIDSFTLENKKTFLSDIRDIAVADGRFNSDEKHLHDRIAKELGINMMTIDKNTRKKLGY
;
A
#
# COMPACT_ATOMS: atom_id res chain seq x y z
N MET A 1 -13.10 18.88 -0.55
CA MET A 1 -11.84 18.65 -1.30
C MET A 1 -12.20 17.97 -2.61
N ASN A 2 -11.75 18.51 -3.75
CA ASN A 2 -12.02 17.94 -5.08
C ASN A 2 -11.26 16.61 -5.22
N THR A 3 -11.98 15.49 -5.24
CA THR A 3 -11.44 14.12 -5.42
C THR A 3 -11.01 13.81 -6.85
N SER A 4 -11.03 14.79 -7.76
CA SER A 4 -10.83 14.59 -9.21
C SER A 4 -9.38 14.50 -9.68
N ASN A 5 -8.37 14.68 -8.80
CA ASN A 5 -6.94 14.76 -9.19
C ASN A 5 -6.03 13.76 -8.46
N GLN A 6 -6.59 12.73 -7.81
CA GLN A 6 -5.75 11.73 -7.14
C GLN A 6 -5.13 10.77 -8.16
N THR A 7 -3.81 10.86 -8.32
CA THR A 7 -3.05 9.91 -9.13
C THR A 7 -3.04 8.51 -8.46
N PRO A 8 -2.76 7.43 -9.21
CA PRO A 8 -2.59 6.09 -8.62
C PRO A 8 -1.64 6.06 -7.41
N TYR A 9 -0.61 6.91 -7.41
CA TYR A 9 0.35 7.01 -6.31
C TYR A 9 -0.25 7.53 -5.00
N HIS A 10 -1.27 8.38 -5.05
CA HIS A 10 -2.02 8.78 -3.85
C HIS A 10 -2.73 7.58 -3.24
N LEU A 11 -3.35 6.74 -4.07
CA LEU A 11 -4.06 5.55 -3.62
C LEU A 11 -3.09 4.53 -3.01
N PHE A 12 -1.92 4.35 -3.63
CA PHE A 12 -0.89 3.46 -3.12
C PHE A 12 -0.37 3.94 -1.77
N CYS A 13 -0.01 5.22 -1.68
CA CYS A 13 0.46 5.83 -0.44
C CYS A 13 -0.60 5.75 0.66
N PHE A 14 -1.88 5.97 0.32
CA PHE A 14 -2.98 5.96 1.28
C PHE A 14 -3.16 4.58 1.90
N VAL A 15 -3.12 3.53 1.09
CA VAL A 15 -3.26 2.15 1.58
C VAL A 15 -2.02 1.74 2.40
N TYR A 16 -0.82 2.17 2.00
CA TYR A 16 0.39 1.91 2.78
C TYR A 16 0.38 2.59 4.15
N LEU A 17 -0.01 3.87 4.21
CA LEU A 17 -0.18 4.62 5.46
C LEU A 17 -1.26 3.98 6.34
N GLY A 18 -2.38 3.63 5.73
CA GLY A 18 -3.49 2.99 6.41
C GLY A 18 -3.12 1.63 6.98
N PHE A 19 -2.38 0.82 6.21
CA PHE A 19 -1.86 -0.44 6.71
C PHE A 19 -0.98 -0.23 7.93
N ALA A 20 0.07 0.59 7.84
CA ALA A 20 1.02 0.82 8.93
C ALA A 20 0.33 1.33 10.21
N GLN A 21 -0.58 2.28 10.08
CA GLN A 21 -1.25 2.86 11.25
C GLN A 21 -2.36 1.98 11.85
N LEU A 22 -2.96 1.08 11.06
CA LEU A 22 -3.96 0.13 11.57
C LEU A 22 -3.31 -1.12 12.17
N SER A 23 -2.11 -1.48 11.70
CA SER A 23 -1.36 -2.63 12.23
C SER A 23 -0.52 -2.30 13.45
N ASN A 24 -0.03 -1.07 13.54
CA ASN A 24 0.85 -0.63 14.60
C ASN A 24 0.29 0.63 15.28
N LYS A 25 0.12 0.57 16.61
CA LYS A 25 -0.38 1.70 17.40
C LYS A 25 0.67 2.77 17.61
N ASP A 26 1.94 2.36 17.64
CA ASP A 26 3.09 3.24 17.78
C ASP A 26 3.68 3.43 16.39
N PHE A 27 3.07 4.29 15.58
CA PHE A 27 3.54 4.62 14.25
C PHE A 27 5.03 4.99 14.26
N ILE A 28 5.87 4.14 13.66
CA ILE A 28 7.33 4.27 13.75
C ILE A 28 7.83 5.06 12.53
N GLU A 29 8.73 6.03 12.74
CA GLU A 29 9.41 6.79 11.67
C GLU A 29 9.98 5.88 10.55
N LYS A 30 10.41 4.67 10.91
CA LYS A 30 10.89 3.63 9.98
C LYS A 30 9.83 3.16 8.97
N GLU A 31 8.57 3.04 9.37
CA GLU A 31 7.49 2.64 8.48
C GLU A 31 7.23 3.75 7.46
N ILE A 32 7.25 5.02 7.89
CA ILE A 32 7.15 6.18 6.98
C ILE A 32 8.30 6.22 5.99
N ASP A 33 9.53 6.02 6.45
CA ASP A 33 10.70 5.99 5.57
C ASP A 33 10.57 4.88 4.51
N GLU A 34 10.07 3.70 4.92
CA GLU A 34 9.85 2.60 3.98
C GLU A 34 8.73 2.93 2.98
N ILE A 35 7.61 3.50 3.44
CA ILE A 35 6.52 3.96 2.57
C ILE A 35 7.05 4.97 1.54
N GLN A 36 7.82 5.97 1.97
CA GLN A 36 8.43 6.97 1.09
C GLN A 36 9.31 6.31 0.03
N LYS A 37 10.17 5.36 0.41
CA LYS A 37 11.01 4.61 -0.55
C LYS A 37 10.19 3.83 -1.55
N LYS A 38 9.14 3.12 -1.11
CA LYS A 38 8.29 2.33 -2.01
C LYS A 38 7.60 3.25 -3.02
N ILE A 39 7.01 4.35 -2.57
CA ILE A 39 6.34 5.32 -3.46
C ILE A 39 7.34 5.98 -4.41
N ALA A 40 8.55 6.30 -3.95
CA ALA A 40 9.62 6.83 -4.79
C ALA A 40 9.99 5.84 -5.93
N VAL A 41 10.02 4.53 -5.66
CA VAL A 41 10.23 3.51 -6.69
C VAL A 41 9.07 3.47 -7.68
N TRP A 42 7.83 3.49 -7.20
CA TRP A 42 6.63 3.50 -8.07
C TRP A 42 6.59 4.72 -8.99
N MET A 43 7.04 5.88 -8.51
CA MET A 43 7.10 7.12 -9.29
C MET A 43 8.35 7.24 -10.16
N ASN A 44 9.30 6.30 -10.07
CA ASN A 44 10.64 6.42 -10.64
C ASN A 44 11.27 7.79 -10.31
N LEU A 45 11.33 8.08 -9.00
CA LEU A 45 11.74 9.37 -8.43
C LEU A 45 13.08 9.82 -9.01
N ASN A 46 13.11 11.07 -9.45
CA ASN A 46 14.26 11.75 -10.00
C ASN A 46 14.18 13.24 -9.63
N PRO A 47 15.25 14.03 -9.84
CA PRO A 47 15.25 15.43 -9.46
C PRO A 47 14.12 16.26 -10.09
N SER A 48 13.57 15.84 -11.24
CA SER A 48 12.52 16.57 -11.95
C SER A 48 11.12 16.36 -11.37
N ASN A 49 10.86 15.28 -10.63
CA ASN A 49 9.54 14.98 -10.04
C ASN A 49 9.54 14.95 -8.49
N ILE A 50 10.61 15.41 -7.84
CA ILE A 50 10.70 15.46 -6.37
C ILE A 50 9.62 16.33 -5.72
N LEU A 51 9.26 17.44 -6.37
CA LEU A 51 8.21 18.34 -5.88
C LEU A 51 6.83 17.66 -5.95
N GLU A 52 6.58 16.89 -7.01
CA GLU A 52 5.34 16.12 -7.15
C GLU A 52 5.30 15.01 -6.11
N PHE A 53 6.38 14.27 -5.91
CA PHE A 53 6.47 13.24 -4.88
C PHE A 53 6.16 13.79 -3.48
N ASN A 54 6.81 14.88 -3.07
CA ASN A 54 6.56 15.50 -1.76
C ASN A 54 5.09 15.93 -1.63
N LYS A 55 4.54 16.53 -2.69
CA LYS A 55 3.13 16.94 -2.72
C LYS A 55 2.20 15.74 -2.55
N ILE A 56 2.44 14.63 -3.24
CA ILE A 56 1.63 13.41 -3.11
C ILE A 56 1.68 12.86 -1.69
N MET A 57 2.86 12.82 -1.08
CA MET A 57 3.03 12.37 0.30
C MET A 57 2.25 13.28 1.27
N ASP A 58 2.43 14.60 1.18
CA ASP A 58 1.76 15.56 2.06
C ASP A 58 0.23 15.54 1.86
N GLU A 59 -0.26 15.53 0.62
CA GLU A 59 -1.69 15.48 0.32
C GLU A 59 -2.31 14.19 0.85
N THR A 60 -1.61 13.06 0.72
CA THR A 60 -2.11 11.76 1.18
C THR A 60 -2.10 11.65 2.70
N ILE A 61 -1.06 12.14 3.39
CA ILE A 61 -1.00 12.17 4.85
C ILE A 61 -2.14 13.05 5.40
N ASN A 62 -2.31 14.24 4.86
CA ASN A 62 -3.40 15.14 5.25
C ASN A 62 -4.78 14.53 4.98
N TRP A 63 -4.95 13.87 3.84
CA TRP A 63 -6.19 13.17 3.50
C TRP A 63 -6.49 12.04 4.49
N TYR A 64 -5.50 11.19 4.80
CA TYR A 64 -5.66 10.11 5.77
C TYR A 64 -5.98 10.62 7.17
N GLN A 65 -5.29 11.68 7.63
CA GLN A 65 -5.52 12.29 8.93
C GLN A 65 -6.90 12.94 9.06
N SER A 66 -7.48 13.40 7.94
CA SER A 66 -8.82 13.99 7.92
C SER A 66 -9.95 12.97 8.16
N ILE A 67 -9.66 11.68 8.02
CA ILE A 67 -10.61 10.58 8.20
C ILE A 67 -10.68 10.18 9.67
N LYS A 68 -11.91 9.99 10.17
CA LYS A 68 -12.15 9.57 11.55
C LYS A 68 -11.61 8.17 11.79
N GLU A 69 -11.05 7.94 12.97
CA GLU A 69 -10.37 6.70 13.31
C GLU A 69 -11.23 5.44 13.09
N ASN A 70 -12.52 5.51 13.43
CA ASN A 70 -13.48 4.42 13.24
C ASN A 70 -13.83 4.13 11.77
N GLU A 71 -13.56 5.07 10.85
CA GLU A 71 -13.84 4.95 9.41
C GLU A 71 -12.58 4.57 8.62
N ARG A 72 -11.38 4.70 9.21
CA ARG A 72 -10.09 4.49 8.51
C ARG A 72 -9.95 3.12 7.87
N LEU A 73 -10.32 2.05 8.58
CA LEU A 73 -10.24 0.69 8.04
C LEU A 73 -11.13 0.54 6.80
N GLU A 74 -12.36 1.04 6.86
CA GLU A 74 -13.29 0.97 5.74
C GLU A 74 -12.78 1.78 4.55
N SER A 75 -12.27 3.00 4.79
CA SER A 75 -11.66 3.82 3.75
C SER A 75 -10.47 3.13 3.09
N VAL A 76 -9.57 2.51 3.85
CA VAL A 76 -8.42 1.77 3.29
C VAL A 76 -8.88 0.62 2.39
N LEU A 77 -9.89 -0.14 2.80
CA LEU A 77 -10.43 -1.24 2.00
C LEU A 77 -11.16 -0.73 0.74
N GLU A 78 -11.88 0.38 0.83
CA GLU A 78 -12.55 1.01 -0.31
C GLU A 78 -11.53 1.51 -1.35
N ILE A 79 -10.45 2.17 -0.89
CA ILE A 79 -9.37 2.61 -1.78
C ILE A 79 -8.64 1.41 -2.40
N ALA A 80 -8.35 0.37 -1.62
CA ALA A 80 -7.78 -0.87 -2.17
C ALA A 80 -8.68 -1.48 -3.25
N ARG A 81 -10.00 -1.47 -3.04
CA ARG A 81 -10.96 -1.94 -4.04
C ARG A 81 -10.97 -1.05 -5.29
N SER A 82 -10.93 0.28 -5.13
CA SER A 82 -10.97 1.23 -6.25
C SER A 82 -9.71 1.15 -7.12
N MET A 83 -8.57 0.76 -6.55
CA MET A 83 -7.33 0.49 -7.30
C MET A 83 -7.50 -0.57 -8.39
N ASN A 84 -8.49 -1.46 -8.29
CA ASN A 84 -8.78 -2.43 -9.36
C ASN A 84 -9.29 -1.80 -10.65
N ALA A 85 -9.82 -0.58 -10.59
CA ALA A 85 -10.29 0.15 -11.76
C ALA A 85 -9.14 0.85 -12.53
N ILE A 86 -7.92 0.78 -12.01
CA ILE A 86 -6.74 1.35 -12.65
C ILE A 86 -6.25 0.36 -13.71
N ASP A 87 -6.41 0.69 -15.00
CA ASP A 87 -6.02 -0.18 -16.12
C ASP A 87 -4.54 -0.58 -16.10
N SER A 88 -3.66 0.30 -15.62
CA SER A 88 -2.22 0.02 -15.50
C SER A 88 -1.86 -0.85 -14.28
N PHE A 89 -2.81 -1.16 -13.39
CA PHE A 89 -2.58 -1.93 -12.17
C PHE A 89 -2.78 -3.43 -12.40
N THR A 90 -1.85 -4.00 -13.17
CA THR A 90 -1.82 -5.41 -13.55
C THR A 90 -1.66 -6.35 -12.34
N LEU A 91 -1.88 -7.65 -12.55
CA LEU A 91 -1.68 -8.66 -11.52
C LEU A 91 -0.25 -8.66 -10.96
N GLU A 92 0.76 -8.38 -11.79
CA GLU A 92 2.15 -8.27 -11.33
C GLU A 92 2.32 -7.06 -10.41
N ASN A 93 1.77 -5.91 -10.78
CA ASN A 93 1.82 -4.71 -9.96
C ASN A 93 1.11 -4.92 -8.62
N LYS A 94 -0.02 -5.62 -8.61
CA LYS A 94 -0.74 -5.97 -7.37
C LYS A 94 0.10 -6.90 -6.46
N LYS A 95 0.86 -7.84 -7.04
CA LYS A 95 1.78 -8.70 -6.25
C LYS A 95 2.93 -7.89 -5.67
N THR A 96 3.53 -6.99 -6.45
CA THR A 96 4.57 -6.07 -5.97
C THR A 96 4.03 -5.21 -4.83
N PHE A 97 2.84 -4.64 -5.02
CA PHE A 97 2.15 -3.83 -4.02
C PHE A 97 1.89 -4.61 -2.71
N LEU A 98 1.42 -5.85 -2.78
CA LEU A 98 1.28 -6.70 -1.60
C LEU A 98 2.61 -7.09 -0.95
N SER A 99 3.67 -7.23 -1.75
CA SER A 99 5.02 -7.46 -1.21
C SER A 99 5.51 -6.22 -0.47
N ASP A 100 5.26 -5.02 -1.00
CA ASP A 100 5.62 -3.76 -0.35
C ASP A 100 4.93 -3.62 1.01
N ILE A 101 3.63 -3.93 1.10
CA ILE A 101 2.91 -3.93 2.39
C ILE A 101 3.59 -4.85 3.41
N ARG A 102 4.00 -6.04 2.99
CA ARG A 102 4.71 -6.97 3.87
C ARG A 102 6.08 -6.41 4.27
N ASP A 103 6.82 -5.79 3.35
CA ASP A 103 8.12 -5.19 3.65
C ASP A 103 7.99 -4.03 4.65
N ILE A 104 6.94 -3.21 4.52
CA ILE A 104 6.60 -2.13 5.48
C ILE A 104 6.32 -2.73 6.85
N ALA A 105 5.51 -3.80 6.93
CA ALA A 105 5.23 -4.48 8.19
C ALA A 105 6.49 -5.05 8.85
N VAL A 106 7.41 -5.60 8.06
CA VAL A 106 8.67 -6.19 8.57
C VAL A 106 9.71 -5.11 8.91
N ALA A 107 9.49 -3.84 8.58
CA ALA A 107 10.42 -2.75 8.91
C ALA A 107 10.60 -2.56 10.42
N ASP A 108 9.60 -2.94 11.23
CA ASP A 108 9.69 -2.95 12.70
C ASP A 108 10.34 -4.24 13.27
N GLY A 109 10.53 -5.25 12.41
CA GLY A 109 11.12 -6.55 12.71
C GLY A 109 10.15 -7.68 13.06
N ARG A 110 8.82 -7.47 13.06
CA ARG A 110 7.82 -8.49 13.46
C ARG A 110 6.54 -8.42 12.62
N PHE A 111 6.35 -9.41 11.74
CA PHE A 111 5.06 -9.62 11.08
C PHE A 111 4.08 -10.38 11.99
N ASN A 112 3.15 -9.66 12.63
CA ASN A 112 2.21 -10.20 13.60
C ASN A 112 0.90 -10.74 12.94
N SER A 113 0.02 -11.36 13.73
CA SER A 113 -1.22 -11.96 13.23
C SER A 113 -2.22 -10.93 12.70
N ASP A 114 -2.26 -9.74 13.29
CA ASP A 114 -3.19 -8.68 12.92
C ASP A 114 -2.77 -8.03 11.60
N GLU A 115 -1.46 -7.84 11.41
CA GLU A 115 -0.84 -7.43 10.14
C GLU A 115 -1.11 -8.41 9.02
N LYS A 116 -0.92 -9.71 9.30
CA LYS A 116 -1.23 -10.76 8.34
C LYS A 116 -2.70 -10.72 7.93
N HIS A 117 -3.60 -10.57 8.90
CA HIS A 117 -5.02 -10.54 8.61
C HIS A 117 -5.44 -9.27 7.86
N LEU A 118 -4.83 -8.11 8.15
CA LEU A 118 -5.07 -6.88 7.39
C LEU A 118 -4.50 -6.98 5.97
N HIS A 119 -3.30 -7.54 5.81
CA HIS A 119 -2.69 -7.83 4.52
C HIS A 119 -3.59 -8.73 3.67
N ASP A 120 -4.09 -9.81 4.26
CA ASP A 120 -4.98 -10.77 3.60
C ASP A 120 -6.31 -10.10 3.17
N ARG A 121 -6.84 -9.18 4.00
CA ARG A 121 -8.05 -8.40 3.66
C ARG A 121 -7.80 -7.46 2.48
N ILE A 122 -6.69 -6.72 2.47
CA ILE A 122 -6.33 -5.82 1.37
C ILE A 122 -6.13 -6.63 0.08
N ALA A 123 -5.45 -7.77 0.15
CA ALA A 123 -5.26 -8.66 -1.00
C ALA A 123 -6.58 -9.15 -1.59
N LYS A 124 -7.55 -9.48 -0.73
CA LYS A 124 -8.90 -9.86 -1.17
C LYS A 124 -9.61 -8.72 -1.88
N GLU A 125 -9.54 -7.49 -1.36
CA GLU A 125 -10.14 -6.31 -1.98
C GLU A 125 -9.46 -5.95 -3.31
N LEU A 126 -8.17 -6.24 -3.46
CA LEU A 126 -7.42 -6.12 -4.72
C LEU A 126 -7.78 -7.20 -5.76
N GLY A 127 -8.74 -8.08 -5.44
CA GLY A 127 -9.11 -9.20 -6.29
C GLY A 127 -8.02 -10.27 -6.41
N ILE A 128 -7.00 -10.24 -5.54
CA ILE A 128 -6.00 -11.29 -5.47
C ILE A 128 -6.57 -12.41 -4.60
N ASN A 129 -6.95 -13.50 -5.27
CA ASN A 129 -7.31 -14.73 -4.58
C ASN A 129 -6.01 -15.44 -4.14
N MET A 130 -5.61 -15.28 -2.88
CA MET A 130 -4.33 -15.80 -2.36
C MET A 130 -4.21 -17.33 -2.43
N MET A 131 -5.33 -18.08 -2.52
CA MET A 131 -5.33 -19.51 -2.81
C MET A 131 -4.67 -19.85 -4.16
N THR A 132 -4.59 -18.90 -5.09
CA THR A 132 -4.01 -19.10 -6.42
C THR A 132 -2.53 -18.71 -6.49
N ILE A 133 -2.02 -17.94 -5.53
CA ILE A 133 -0.61 -17.54 -5.50
C ILE A 133 0.29 -18.75 -5.19
N ASP A 134 -0.12 -19.62 -4.28
CA ASP A 134 0.63 -20.83 -3.90
C ASP A 134 0.83 -21.81 -5.08
N LYS A 135 -0.08 -21.79 -6.07
CA LYS A 135 0.05 -22.63 -7.27
C LYS A 135 1.12 -22.17 -8.26
N ASN A 136 1.53 -20.90 -8.24
CA ASN A 136 2.46 -20.36 -9.24
C ASN A 136 3.92 -20.26 -8.77
N THR A 137 4.19 -20.36 -7.47
CA THR A 137 5.57 -20.31 -6.92
C THR A 137 6.26 -21.69 -6.87
N ARG A 138 5.55 -22.79 -7.16
CA ARG A 138 6.13 -24.16 -7.20
C ARG A 138 6.66 -24.62 -8.57
N LYS A 139 6.93 -23.71 -9.50
CA LYS A 139 7.62 -24.04 -10.77
C LYS A 139 8.84 -23.15 -10.99
N LYS A 140 9.92 -23.47 -10.28
CA LYS A 140 11.31 -23.48 -10.77
C LYS A 140 12.25 -23.59 -9.57
N LEU A 141 12.66 -24.81 -9.27
CA LEU A 141 13.99 -25.16 -8.78
C LEU A 141 14.18 -26.63 -9.16
N GLY A 142 14.40 -26.85 -10.45
CA GLY A 142 15.11 -28.01 -10.95
C GLY A 142 16.43 -27.51 -11.50
N TYR A 143 17.54 -27.91 -10.88
CA TYR A 143 18.71 -28.58 -11.45
C TYR A 143 19.66 -28.89 -10.29
#